data_AF-A0ABC8J5F3-F1
#
_entry.id   AF-A0ABC8J5F3-F1
#
_cell.length_a   1.000
_cell.length_b   1.000
_cell.length_c   1.000
_cell.angle_alpha   90.00
_cell.angle_beta   90.00
_cell.angle_gamma   90.00
#
_symmetry.space_group_name_H-M   'P 1'
#
loop_
_entity.id
_entity.type
_entity.pdbx_description
1 polymer ?
#
loop_
_entity_poly.entity_id
_entity_poly.type
_entity_poly.pdbx_seq_one_letter_code
_entity_poly.pdbx_strand_id
1 'polypeptide(L)'
;MDTKFPRVFEKEGEFFCFAGQSNQAVTAFPRENILKNAKEFSSKYLQHKQEKGELLDKWIIMKDLPGEIGFALDIPWYARLPRVERRFYIEQYGGENDVWIGKTLYRMPYVNNNEYLELAKQDYNNCQTLHQLEWDTFQKWYEENWLSGVAAATASTSNLLIL
;
A
#
# COMPACT_ATOMS: atom_id res chain seq x y z
N MET A 1 24.60 -0.47 5.26
CA MET A 1 23.36 -0.43 6.06
C MET A 1 23.52 -1.39 7.21
N ASP A 2 23.29 -0.94 8.45
CA ASP A 2 23.59 -1.70 9.67
C ASP A 2 22.33 -2.49 10.10
N THR A 3 22.34 -3.81 9.94
CA THR A 3 21.19 -4.71 10.22
C THR A 3 21.04 -5.06 11.71
N LYS A 4 21.67 -4.28 12.57
CA LYS A 4 21.61 -4.44 14.03
C LYS A 4 20.31 -3.92 14.62
N PHE A 5 19.67 -2.96 13.96
CA PHE A 5 18.48 -2.28 14.49
C PHE A 5 17.29 -3.25 14.74
N PRO A 6 16.91 -4.16 13.81
CA PRO A 6 15.79 -5.06 14.05
C PRO A 6 16.03 -6.06 15.19
N ARG A 7 17.29 -6.39 15.51
CA ARG A 7 17.63 -7.35 16.58
C ARG A 7 17.20 -6.87 17.96
N VAL A 8 17.09 -5.56 18.15
CA VAL A 8 16.69 -4.99 19.44
C VAL A 8 15.20 -5.24 19.72
N PHE A 9 14.42 -5.56 18.68
CA PHE A 9 12.99 -5.82 18.75
C PHE A 9 12.65 -7.32 18.62
N GLU A 10 13.64 -8.18 18.39
CA GLU A 10 13.46 -9.62 18.20
C GLU A 10 13.74 -10.36 19.50
N LYS A 11 12.82 -11.22 19.91
CA LYS A 11 12.99 -12.13 21.04
C LYS A 11 12.32 -13.48 20.68
N GLU A 12 13.13 -14.53 20.65
CA GLU A 12 12.68 -15.91 20.39
C GLU A 12 11.92 -16.08 19.06
N GLY A 13 12.27 -15.30 18.03
CA GLY A 13 11.61 -15.32 16.72
C GLY A 13 10.35 -14.46 16.61
N GLU A 14 9.92 -13.82 17.70
CA GLU A 14 8.83 -12.85 17.72
C GLU A 14 9.36 -11.41 17.73
N PHE A 15 8.62 -10.49 17.13
CA PHE A 15 8.97 -9.07 17.06
C PHE A 15 8.03 -8.20 17.90
N PHE A 16 8.58 -7.28 18.68
CA PHE A 16 7.84 -6.42 19.62
C PHE A 16 8.02 -4.93 19.32
N CYS A 17 7.04 -4.09 19.66
CA CYS A 17 7.07 -2.66 19.35
C CYS A 17 8.14 -1.85 20.12
N PHE A 18 8.73 -2.39 21.19
CA PHE A 18 9.68 -1.64 22.03
C PHE A 18 10.96 -2.44 22.34
N ALA A 19 12.10 -1.99 21.79
CA ALA A 19 13.22 -1.43 22.55
C ALA A 19 14.14 -0.52 21.67
N GLY A 20 14.24 0.78 22.01
CA GLY A 20 15.21 1.76 21.48
C GLY A 20 15.04 2.22 20.01
N GLN A 21 14.02 3.06 19.74
CA GLN A 21 13.47 3.51 18.43
C GLN A 21 14.42 3.86 17.26
N SER A 22 13.94 3.58 16.04
CA SER A 22 13.98 4.41 14.81
C SER A 22 13.11 3.74 13.72
N ASN A 23 12.29 4.52 13.01
CA ASN A 23 11.50 4.05 11.87
C ASN A 23 12.41 3.78 10.66
N GLN A 24 12.21 2.67 9.93
CA GLN A 24 12.31 2.66 8.47
C GLN A 24 11.84 1.35 7.82
N ALA A 25 11.22 1.53 6.65
CA ALA A 25 10.71 0.50 5.75
C ALA A 25 11.82 -0.40 5.21
N VAL A 26 11.59 -1.70 5.21
CA VAL A 26 12.59 -2.70 4.85
C VAL A 26 12.25 -3.32 3.49
N THR A 27 13.12 -3.08 2.51
CA THR A 27 13.38 -4.08 1.47
C THR A 27 14.48 -5.00 2.00
N ALA A 28 14.16 -6.29 2.15
CA ALA A 28 15.12 -7.26 2.68
C ALA A 28 16.14 -7.63 1.61
N PHE A 29 17.42 -7.41 1.87
CA PHE A 29 18.50 -7.88 1.01
C PHE A 29 18.74 -9.38 1.20
N PRO A 30 19.25 -10.12 0.19
CA PRO A 30 19.35 -11.59 0.21
C PRO A 30 20.10 -12.21 1.40
N ARG A 31 20.93 -11.45 2.13
CA ARG A 31 21.72 -11.92 3.28
C ARG A 31 21.08 -11.60 4.64
N GLU A 32 19.90 -11.00 4.66
CA GLU A 32 19.28 -10.46 5.87
C GLU A 32 18.23 -11.43 6.45
N ASN A 33 18.71 -12.52 7.06
CA ASN A 33 17.85 -13.55 7.65
C ASN A 33 16.85 -12.99 8.68
N ILE A 34 17.23 -11.95 9.43
CA ILE A 34 16.34 -11.32 10.42
C ILE A 34 15.12 -10.65 9.76
N LEU A 35 15.29 -10.04 8.59
CA LEU A 35 14.21 -9.36 7.89
C LEU A 35 13.29 -10.36 7.19
N LYS A 36 13.84 -11.50 6.76
CA LYS A 36 13.03 -12.64 6.31
C LYS A 36 12.14 -13.17 7.44
N ASN A 37 12.70 -13.36 8.64
CA ASN A 37 11.93 -13.81 9.81
C ASN A 37 10.87 -12.77 10.22
N ALA A 38 11.23 -11.47 10.21
CA ALA A 38 10.30 -10.38 10.51
C ALA A 38 9.13 -10.32 9.54
N LYS A 39 9.39 -10.53 8.25
CA LYS A 39 8.34 -10.61 7.23
C LYS A 39 7.41 -11.79 7.50
N GLU A 40 7.95 -12.98 7.74
CA GLU A 40 7.13 -14.17 7.98
C GLU A 40 6.26 -14.03 9.23
N PHE A 41 6.84 -13.53 10.32
CA PHE A 41 6.11 -13.26 11.56
C PHE A 41 5.01 -12.22 11.36
N SER A 42 5.35 -11.06 10.80
CA SER A 42 4.38 -9.97 10.63
C SER A 42 3.24 -10.33 9.68
N SER A 43 3.49 -11.03 8.58
CA SER A 43 2.44 -11.51 7.69
C SER A 43 1.48 -12.48 8.38
N LYS A 44 1.99 -13.49 9.12
CA LYS A 44 1.14 -14.44 9.86
C LYS A 44 0.31 -13.75 10.94
N TYR A 45 0.92 -12.82 11.67
CA TYR A 45 0.24 -12.05 12.71
C TYR A 45 -0.92 -11.21 12.13
N LEU A 46 -0.68 -10.49 11.03
CA LEU A 46 -1.69 -9.65 10.39
C LEU A 46 -2.82 -10.47 9.77
N GLN A 47 -2.53 -11.61 9.14
CA GLN A 47 -3.55 -12.54 8.62
C GLN A 47 -4.47 -13.06 9.73
N HIS A 48 -3.89 -13.53 10.84
CA HIS A 48 -4.66 -14.00 11.98
C HIS A 48 -5.55 -12.90 12.58
N LYS A 49 -5.06 -11.65 12.62
CA LYS A 49 -5.86 -10.50 13.07
C LYS A 49 -6.99 -10.15 12.10
N GLN A 50 -6.74 -10.28 10.80
CA GLN A 50 -7.74 -10.08 9.74
C GLN A 50 -8.87 -11.11 9.85
N GLU A 51 -8.54 -12.39 9.98
CA GLU A 51 -9.52 -13.49 10.11
C GLU A 51 -10.41 -13.34 11.34
N LYS A 52 -9.87 -12.76 12.43
CA LYS A 52 -10.60 -12.49 13.66
C LYS A 52 -11.39 -11.19 13.66
N GLY A 53 -11.25 -10.35 12.63
CA GLY A 53 -11.83 -9.00 12.62
C GLY A 53 -11.24 -8.08 13.69
N GLU A 54 -10.00 -8.34 14.12
CA GLU A 54 -9.31 -7.59 15.18
C GLU A 54 -8.27 -6.60 14.61
N LEU A 55 -8.48 -6.13 13.38
CA LEU A 55 -7.63 -5.11 12.74
C LEU A 55 -7.95 -3.72 13.29
N LEU A 56 -7.58 -3.51 14.54
CA LEU A 56 -7.67 -2.25 15.27
C LEU A 56 -6.28 -1.90 15.81
N ASP A 57 -5.89 -0.64 15.68
CA ASP A 57 -4.66 -0.15 16.27
C ASP A 57 -4.92 0.50 17.63
N LYS A 58 -3.99 0.30 18.56
CA LYS A 58 -4.10 0.84 19.93
C LYS A 58 -3.78 2.33 20.00
N TRP A 59 -3.00 2.82 19.05
CA TRP A 59 -2.36 4.14 19.04
C TRP A 59 -2.99 5.10 18.03
N ILE A 60 -3.86 4.62 17.14
CA ILE A 60 -4.54 5.45 16.15
C ILE A 60 -5.93 4.91 15.80
N ILE A 61 -6.87 5.84 15.64
CA ILE A 61 -8.20 5.59 15.06
C ILE A 61 -8.11 6.04 13.61
N MET A 62 -8.00 5.08 12.69
CA MET A 62 -7.88 5.31 11.25
C MET A 62 -9.21 5.09 10.54
N LYS A 63 -9.40 5.78 9.42
CA LYS A 63 -10.55 5.57 8.54
C LYS A 63 -10.68 4.12 8.04
N ASP A 64 -9.61 3.52 7.52
CA ASP A 64 -9.66 2.17 6.93
C ASP A 64 -8.37 1.36 7.10
N LEU A 65 -8.00 1.09 8.36
CA LEU A 65 -6.88 0.19 8.68
C LEU A 65 -7.06 -1.23 8.09
N PRO A 66 -8.26 -1.85 8.12
CA PRO A 66 -8.46 -3.16 7.51
C PRO A 66 -8.16 -3.18 6.00
N GLY A 67 -8.58 -2.15 5.26
CA GLY A 67 -8.27 -2.01 3.84
C GLY A 67 -6.78 -1.88 3.55
N GLU A 68 -6.05 -1.06 4.33
CA GLU A 68 -4.59 -0.90 4.17
C GLU A 68 -3.85 -2.21 4.39
N ILE A 69 -4.20 -2.95 5.45
CA ILE A 69 -3.58 -4.25 5.78
C ILE A 69 -3.96 -5.31 4.75
N GLY A 70 -5.23 -5.35 4.32
CA GLY A 70 -5.69 -6.27 3.28
C GLY A 70 -4.91 -6.10 1.98
N PHE A 71 -4.80 -4.86 1.50
CA PHE A 71 -3.99 -4.53 0.31
C PHE A 71 -2.53 -4.96 0.46
N ALA A 72 -1.92 -4.72 1.64
CA ALA A 72 -0.53 -5.07 1.89
C ALA A 72 -0.27 -6.59 1.96
N LEU A 73 -1.25 -7.37 2.41
CA LEU A 73 -1.21 -8.84 2.46
C LEU A 73 -1.42 -9.46 1.07
N ASP A 74 -2.36 -8.92 0.30
CA ASP A 74 -2.69 -9.41 -1.04
C ASP A 74 -1.61 -9.07 -2.07
N ILE A 75 -1.05 -7.85 -2.01
CA ILE A 75 -0.10 -7.35 -3.00
C ILE A 75 1.27 -7.11 -2.34
N PRO A 76 2.23 -8.02 -2.55
CA PRO A 76 3.56 -7.88 -1.98
C PRO A 76 4.28 -6.69 -2.62
N TRP A 77 5.20 -6.07 -1.88
CA TRP A 77 5.91 -4.85 -2.30
C TRP A 77 6.50 -4.90 -3.73
N TYR A 78 7.07 -6.04 -4.13
CA TYR A 78 7.66 -6.20 -5.48
C TYR A 78 6.64 -6.21 -6.62
N ALA A 79 5.34 -6.36 -6.32
CA ALA A 79 4.23 -6.35 -7.27
C ALA A 79 3.36 -5.08 -7.13
N ARG A 80 3.70 -4.15 -6.24
CA ARG A 80 2.95 -2.91 -6.07
C ARG A 80 3.32 -1.92 -7.15
N LEU A 81 2.44 -1.79 -8.14
CA LEU A 81 2.56 -0.73 -9.13
C LEU A 81 2.14 0.61 -8.51
N PRO A 82 2.90 1.70 -8.74
CA PRO A 82 2.66 2.98 -8.07
C PRO A 82 1.23 3.53 -8.20
N ARG A 83 0.61 3.35 -9.38
CA ARG A 83 -0.77 3.81 -9.62
C ARG A 83 -1.80 2.95 -8.89
N VAL A 84 -1.56 1.66 -8.76
CA VAL A 84 -2.45 0.73 -8.04
C VAL A 84 -2.41 1.04 -6.55
N GLU A 85 -1.22 1.10 -5.94
CA GLU A 85 -1.08 1.43 -4.50
C GLU A 85 -1.70 2.80 -4.17
N ARG A 86 -1.46 3.82 -5.00
CA ARG A 86 -2.07 5.15 -4.82
C ARG A 86 -3.59 5.13 -4.92
N ARG A 87 -4.16 4.37 -5.88
CA ARG A 87 -5.61 4.26 -6.09
C ARG A 87 -6.34 3.78 -4.84
N PHE A 88 -5.82 2.74 -4.19
CA PHE A 88 -6.37 2.21 -2.94
C PHE A 88 -6.12 3.17 -1.77
N TYR A 89 -4.91 3.71 -1.65
CA TYR A 89 -4.57 4.56 -0.50
C TYR A 89 -5.35 5.87 -0.47
N ILE A 90 -5.70 6.47 -1.62
CA ILE A 90 -6.59 7.65 -1.69
C ILE A 90 -7.97 7.35 -1.06
N GLU A 91 -8.47 6.12 -1.20
CA GLU A 91 -9.74 5.72 -0.60
C GLU A 91 -9.61 5.41 0.89
N GLN A 92 -8.45 4.94 1.33
CA GLN A 92 -8.20 4.52 2.71
C GLN A 92 -7.81 5.69 3.63
N TYR A 93 -7.07 6.66 3.10
CA TYR A 93 -6.57 7.81 3.87
C TYR A 93 -7.71 8.62 4.50
N GLY A 94 -7.60 8.86 5.82
CA GLY A 94 -8.64 9.50 6.63
C GLY A 94 -8.70 11.03 6.55
N GLY A 95 -7.70 11.66 5.91
CA GLY A 95 -7.60 13.12 5.92
C GLY A 95 -7.43 13.64 7.34
N GLU A 96 -8.12 14.72 7.68
CA GLU A 96 -8.09 15.30 9.04
C GLU A 96 -8.77 14.43 10.11
N ASN A 97 -9.52 13.39 9.71
CA ASN A 97 -10.39 12.64 10.60
C ASN A 97 -9.65 11.65 11.50
N ASP A 98 -8.47 11.18 11.09
CA ASP A 98 -7.67 10.25 11.88
C ASP A 98 -7.26 10.88 13.21
N VAL A 99 -7.35 10.10 14.29
CA VAL A 99 -7.07 10.55 15.66
C VAL A 99 -6.01 9.66 16.28
N TRP A 100 -4.97 10.28 16.82
CA TRP A 100 -3.90 9.58 17.52
C TRP A 100 -4.22 9.46 19.02
N ILE A 101 -3.86 8.33 19.60
CA ILE A 101 -4.10 7.98 21.00
C ILE A 101 -2.76 8.00 21.74
N GLY A 102 -2.54 9.03 22.56
CA GLY A 102 -1.41 9.13 23.48
C GLY A 102 -1.87 9.02 24.94
N LYS A 103 -1.37 9.92 25.81
CA LYS A 103 -2.01 10.16 27.12
C LYS A 103 -3.41 10.74 26.97
N THR A 104 -3.61 11.52 25.92
CA THR A 104 -4.88 12.10 25.49
C THR A 104 -5.03 11.88 23.99
N LEU A 105 -6.24 12.07 23.47
CA LEU A 105 -6.46 12.13 22.03
C LEU A 105 -5.80 13.39 21.46
N TYR A 106 -5.14 13.25 20.31
CA TYR A 106 -4.53 14.37 19.60
C TYR A 106 -4.62 14.18 18.08
N ARG A 107 -4.46 15.27 17.33
CA ARG A 107 -4.42 15.26 15.86
C ARG A 107 -3.05 15.73 15.38
N MET A 108 -2.68 15.31 14.17
CA MET A 108 -1.42 15.65 13.52
C MET A 108 -1.70 16.41 12.21
N PRO A 109 -1.95 17.73 12.22
CA PRO A 109 -2.40 18.48 11.04
C PRO A 109 -1.45 18.45 9.84
N TYR A 110 -0.16 18.19 10.06
CA TYR A 110 0.84 18.05 8.99
C TYR A 110 1.04 16.62 8.49
N VAL A 111 0.28 15.66 9.04
CA VAL A 111 0.27 14.25 8.62
C VAL A 111 -1.11 13.85 8.10
N ASN A 112 -2.16 14.31 8.79
CA ASN A 112 -3.58 14.03 8.56
C ASN A 112 -4.26 15.33 8.13
N ASN A 113 -4.34 15.57 6.81
CA ASN A 113 -4.84 16.81 6.22
C ASN A 113 -5.67 16.53 4.96
N ASN A 114 -6.82 17.20 4.84
CA ASN A 114 -7.68 17.12 3.67
C ASN A 114 -7.05 17.74 2.42
N GLU A 115 -6.18 18.76 2.55
CA GLU A 115 -5.49 19.38 1.41
C GLU A 115 -4.64 18.35 0.64
N TYR A 116 -3.96 17.45 1.36
CA TYR A 116 -3.19 16.36 0.74
C TYR A 116 -4.10 15.38 0.01
N LEU A 117 -5.25 15.04 0.60
CA LEU A 117 -6.21 14.13 -0.02
C LEU A 117 -6.85 14.75 -1.27
N GLU A 118 -7.22 16.02 -1.22
CA GLU A 118 -7.80 16.75 -2.34
C GLU A 118 -6.80 16.87 -3.50
N LEU A 119 -5.56 17.26 -3.20
CA LEU A 119 -4.48 17.31 -4.19
C LEU A 119 -4.24 15.93 -4.82
N ALA A 120 -4.17 14.88 -4.00
CA ALA A 120 -3.95 13.52 -4.49
C ALA A 120 -5.07 13.05 -5.43
N LYS A 121 -6.33 13.36 -5.10
CA LYS A 121 -7.48 13.05 -5.96
C LYS A 121 -7.42 13.79 -7.29
N GLN A 122 -7.12 15.09 -7.26
CA GLN A 122 -6.99 15.89 -8.48
C GLN A 122 -5.85 15.41 -9.37
N ASP A 123 -4.66 15.18 -8.80
CA ASP A 123 -3.50 14.63 -9.53
C ASP A 123 -3.83 13.27 -10.17
N TYR A 124 -4.45 12.36 -9.39
CA TYR A 124 -4.83 11.04 -9.88
C TYR A 124 -5.79 11.16 -11.07
N ASN A 125 -6.86 11.95 -10.93
CA ASN A 125 -7.88 12.11 -11.96
C ASN A 125 -7.34 12.78 -13.23
N ASN A 126 -6.44 13.76 -13.08
CA ASN A 126 -5.80 14.41 -14.22
C ASN A 126 -4.94 13.43 -15.01
N CYS A 127 -4.09 12.65 -14.34
CA CYS A 127 -3.31 11.60 -15.00
C CYS A 127 -4.21 10.53 -15.63
N GLN A 128 -5.26 10.12 -14.93
CA GLN A 128 -6.19 9.10 -15.41
C GLN A 128 -6.90 9.54 -16.70
N THR A 129 -7.29 10.81 -16.78
CA THR A 129 -7.91 11.39 -17.98
C THR A 129 -6.94 11.35 -19.17
N LEU A 130 -5.66 11.66 -18.94
CA LEU A 130 -4.63 11.57 -19.98
C LEU A 130 -4.42 10.11 -20.44
N HIS A 131 -4.30 9.17 -19.50
CA HIS A 131 -4.14 7.75 -19.83
C HIS A 131 -5.33 7.20 -20.62
N GLN A 132 -6.55 7.67 -20.37
CA GLN A 132 -7.74 7.28 -21.14
C GLN A 132 -7.65 7.78 -22.59
N LEU A 133 -7.20 9.01 -22.81
CA LEU A 133 -6.99 9.55 -24.16
C LEU A 133 -5.88 8.79 -24.91
N GLU A 134 -4.78 8.47 -24.21
CA GLU A 134 -3.69 7.65 -24.75
C GLU A 134 -4.18 6.24 -25.09
N TRP A 135 -5.03 5.66 -24.23
CA TRP A 135 -5.65 4.37 -24.46
C TRP A 135 -6.53 4.35 -25.71
N ASP A 136 -7.43 5.32 -25.86
CA ASP A 136 -8.27 5.46 -27.05
C ASP A 136 -7.44 5.60 -28.32
N THR A 137 -6.32 6.33 -28.24
CA THR A 137 -5.37 6.50 -29.35
C THR A 137 -4.66 5.19 -29.67
N PHE A 138 -4.24 4.45 -28.63
CA PHE A 138 -3.59 3.16 -28.78
C PHE A 138 -4.52 2.10 -29.41
N GLN A 139 -5.79 2.10 -29.03
CA GLN A 139 -6.80 1.20 -29.62
C GLN A 139 -6.97 1.46 -31.12
N LYS A 140 -7.10 2.73 -31.53
CA LYS A 140 -7.18 3.09 -32.96
C LYS A 140 -5.94 2.64 -33.73
N TRP A 141 -4.74 2.91 -33.20
CA TRP A 141 -3.49 2.46 -33.79
C TRP A 141 -3.44 0.93 -33.94
N TYR A 142 -3.90 0.18 -32.93
CA TYR A 142 -3.94 -1.28 -32.96
C TYR A 142 -4.85 -1.82 -34.07
N GLU A 143 -6.03 -1.21 -34.24
CA GLU A 143 -6.99 -1.56 -35.30
C GLU A 143 -6.45 -1.24 -36.69
N GLU A 144 -5.87 -0.06 -36.88
CA GLU A 144 -5.31 0.42 -38.14
C GLU A 144 -4.14 -0.44 -38.63
N ASN A 145 -3.35 -1.02 -37.72
CA ASN A 145 -2.21 -1.87 -38.04
C ASN A 145 -2.57 -3.36 -38.18
N TRP A 146 -3.86 -3.72 -38.22
CA TRP A 146 -4.37 -5.09 -38.42
C TRP A 146 -3.81 -6.11 -37.42
N LEU A 147 -3.34 -5.65 -36.26
CA LEU A 147 -2.86 -6.51 -35.18
C LEU A 147 -3.99 -7.33 -34.57
N SER A 148 -5.24 -6.94 -34.82
CA SER A 148 -6.45 -7.72 -34.52
C SER A 148 -6.49 -9.12 -35.15
N GLY A 149 -5.78 -9.34 -36.27
CA GLY A 149 -5.65 -10.64 -36.93
C GLY A 149 -4.56 -11.55 -36.36
N VAL A 150 -3.68 -11.03 -35.49
CA VAL A 150 -2.64 -11.81 -34.82
C VAL A 150 -3.18 -12.21 -33.44
N ALA A 151 -3.52 -13.49 -33.27
CA ALA A 151 -4.29 -14.06 -32.16
C ALA A 151 -3.70 -13.92 -30.72
N ALA A 152 -2.73 -13.03 -30.49
CA ALA A 152 -2.01 -12.91 -29.22
C ALA A 152 -2.52 -11.82 -28.27
N ALA A 153 -3.42 -10.90 -28.69
CA ALA A 153 -3.64 -9.65 -27.94
C ALA A 153 -5.09 -9.36 -27.50
N THR A 154 -6.05 -10.25 -27.73
CA THR A 154 -7.47 -9.98 -27.39
C THR A 154 -7.80 -10.12 -25.91
N ALA A 155 -6.95 -10.78 -25.11
CA ALA A 155 -7.19 -10.98 -23.67
C ALA A 155 -6.32 -10.07 -22.75
N SER A 156 -5.34 -9.33 -23.29
CA SER A 156 -4.41 -8.55 -22.45
C SER A 156 -4.67 -7.05 -22.42
N THR A 157 -5.65 -6.56 -23.17
CA THR A 157 -5.86 -5.11 -23.38
C THR A 157 -6.89 -4.49 -22.46
N SER A 158 -7.75 -5.26 -21.79
CA SER A 158 -8.80 -4.69 -20.96
C SER A 158 -9.03 -5.54 -19.72
N ASN A 159 -8.59 -5.05 -18.55
CA ASN A 159 -9.24 -5.29 -17.25
C ASN A 159 -8.58 -4.57 -16.05
N LEU A 160 -7.61 -3.68 -16.27
CA LEU A 160 -7.03 -2.88 -15.17
C LEU A 160 -7.44 -1.39 -15.18
N LEU A 161 -8.31 -0.99 -16.12
CA LEU A 161 -8.71 0.42 -16.31
C LEU A 161 -10.10 0.77 -15.78
N ILE A 162 -10.84 -0.18 -15.17
CA ILE A 162 -12.16 0.07 -14.57
C ILE A 162 -12.26 -0.66 -13.23
N LEU A 163 -11.62 -0.13 -12.18
CA LEU A 163 -12.04 -0.16 -10.77
C LEU A 163 -11.48 1.08 -10.05
#